data_AF-A0A165BX23-F1
#
_entry.id   AF-A0A165BX23-F1
#
_cell.length_a   1.000
_cell.length_b   1.000
_cell.length_c   1.000
_cell.angle_alpha   90.00
_cell.angle_beta   90.00
_cell.angle_gamma   90.00
#
_symmetry.space_group_name_H-M   'P 1'
#
loop_
_entity.id
_entity.type
_entity.pdbx_description
1 polymer ?
#
loop_
_entity_poly.entity_id
_entity_poly.type
_entity_poly.pdbx_seq_one_letter_code
_entity_poly.pdbx_strand_id
1 'polypeptide(L)' 'MTSNRSWFRTYLPYRVPIALADNHVIYSAGVGAVMFVPVLDGKEGDPVVFDDVLHVPDL' A
#
# COMPACT_ATOMS: atom_id res chain seq x y z
N MET A 1 8.59 -0.47 -10.04
CA MET A 1 7.14 -0.74 -10.10
C MET A 1 6.40 0.59 -10.01
N THR A 2 5.12 0.69 -10.38
CA THR A 2 4.41 1.99 -10.34
C THR A 2 4.25 2.44 -8.89
N SER A 3 4.74 3.65 -8.56
CA SER A 3 4.53 4.22 -7.23
C SER A 3 3.04 4.54 -7.05
N ASN A 4 2.30 3.63 -6.44
CA ASN A 4 0.84 3.65 -6.32
C ASN A 4 0.33 4.61 -5.23
N ARG A 5 0.99 5.76 -5.07
CA ARG A 5 0.61 6.78 -4.08
C ARG A 5 -0.84 7.25 -4.24
N SER A 6 -1.36 7.27 -5.46
CA SER A 6 -2.74 7.67 -5.77
C SER A 6 -3.81 6.73 -5.21
N TRP A 7 -3.45 5.51 -4.78
CA TRP A 7 -4.41 4.56 -4.21
C TRP A 7 -4.76 4.88 -2.74
N PHE A 8 -3.93 5.69 -2.09
CA PHE A 8 -4.12 6.09 -0.70
C PHE A 8 -5.17 7.18 -0.57
N ARG A 9 -6.19 6.91 0.24
CA ARG A 9 -7.21 7.91 0.63
C ARG A 9 -6.69 8.83 1.73
N THR A 10 -5.92 8.27 2.65
CA THR A 10 -5.20 8.99 3.70
C THR A 10 -3.73 8.66 3.59
N TYR A 11 -2.85 9.59 3.97
CA TYR A 11 -1.43 9.34 3.88
C TYR A 11 -0.65 10.16 4.89
N LEU A 12 0.19 9.49 5.66
CA LEU A 12 1.14 10.11 6.57
C LEU A 12 2.56 9.68 6.19
N PRO A 13 3.53 10.61 6.13
CA PRO A 13 4.93 10.26 6.04
C PRO A 13 5.32 9.34 7.20
N TYR A 14 5.90 8.19 6.87
CA TYR A 14 6.24 7.14 7.83
C TYR A 14 7.35 6.29 7.23
N ARG A 15 8.55 6.39 7.83
CA ARG A 15 9.77 5.81 7.30
C ARG A 15 10.32 4.77 8.27
N VAL A 16 10.21 3.50 7.89
CA VAL A 16 10.75 2.35 8.63
C VAL A 16 11.62 1.48 7.71
N PRO A 17 12.68 0.85 8.23
CA PRO A 17 13.51 -0.06 7.45
C PRO A 17 12.78 -1.39 7.18
N ILE A 18 12.97 -1.93 5.99
CA ILE A 18 12.40 -3.21 5.54
C ILE A 18 13.53 -4.06 4.98
N ALA A 19 13.79 -5.19 5.62
CA ALA A 19 14.79 -6.15 5.16
C ALA A 19 14.22 -7.01 4.03
N LEU A 20 14.91 -7.04 2.90
CA LEU A 20 14.61 -7.89 1.76
C LEU A 20 15.30 -9.25 1.89
N ALA A 21 14.83 -10.23 1.12
CA ALA A 21 15.39 -11.58 1.11
C ALA A 21 16.82 -11.65 0.54
N ASP A 22 17.25 -10.64 -0.21
CA ASP A 22 18.61 -10.49 -0.76
C ASP A 22 19.57 -9.75 0.19
N ASN A 23 19.19 -9.61 1.46
CA ASN A 23 19.90 -8.87 2.50
C ASN A 23 20.02 -7.35 2.29
N HIS A 24 19.37 -6.77 1.27
CA HIS A 24 19.25 -5.32 1.17
C HIS A 24 18.19 -4.77 2.13
N VAL A 25 18.33 -3.48 2.49
CA VAL A 25 17.35 -2.75 3.30
C VAL A 25 16.78 -1.61 2.47
N ILE A 26 15.47 -1.61 2.28
CA ILE A 26 14.72 -0.49 1.69
C ILE A 26 13.90 0.22 2.78
N TYR A 27 13.25 1.33 2.43
CA TYR A 27 12.47 2.12 3.38
C TYR A 27 11.06 2.36 2.87
N SER A 28 10.10 2.37 3.80
CA SER A 28 8.78 2.90 3.50
C SER A 28 8.83 4.41 3.29
N ALA A 29 7.92 4.92 2.47
CA ALA A 29 7.68 6.35 2.30
C ALA A 29 6.55 6.85 3.21
N GLY A 30 5.57 6.00 3.51
CA GLY A 30 4.44 6.38 4.35
C GLY A 30 3.51 5.24 4.71
N VAL A 31 2.47 5.58 5.45
CA VAL A 31 1.40 4.69 5.87
C VAL A 31 0.04 5.37 5.66
N GLY A 32 -1.01 4.60 5.38
CA GLY A 32 -2.35 5.16 5.27
C GLY A 32 -3.39 4.13 4.84
N ALA A 33 -4.59 4.63 4.52
CA ALA A 33 -5.71 3.78 4.14
C ALA A 33 -5.86 3.66 2.62
N VAL A 34 -6.14 2.46 2.14
CA VAL A 34 -6.41 2.16 0.73
C VAL A 34 -7.81 1.56 0.61
N MET A 35 -8.60 2.06 -0.34
CA MET A 35 -9.89 1.45 -0.67
C MET A 35 -9.77 0.56 -1.89
N PHE A 36 -10.35 -0.63 -1.81
CA PHE A 36 -10.44 -1.59 -2.88
C PHE A 36 -11.90 -1.99 -3.07
N VAL A 37 -12.36 -2.03 -4.33
CA VAL A 37 -13.68 -2.56 -4.66
C VAL A 37 -13.47 -3.95 -5.26
N PRO A 38 -13.81 -5.03 -4.54
CA PRO A 38 -13.68 -6.38 -5.07
C PRO A 38 -14.63 -6.60 -6.24
N VAL A 39 -14.17 -7.34 -7.25
CA VAL A 39 -15.04 -7.83 -8.32
C VAL A 39 -15.18 -9.35 -8.15
N LEU A 40 -16.40 -9.80 -7.88
CA LEU A 40 -16.76 -11.21 -7.67
C LEU A 40 -17.73 -11.61 -8.78
N ASP A 41 -17.39 -12.63 -9.57
CA ASP A 41 -18.17 -13.09 -10.73
C ASP A 41 -18.58 -11.96 -11.69
N GLY A 42 -17.67 -10.99 -11.90
CA GLY A 42 -17.89 -9.83 -12.77
C GLY A 42 -18.79 -8.75 -12.18
N LYS A 43 -19.19 -8.85 -10.91
CA LYS A 43 -19.95 -7.82 -10.19
C LYS A 43 -19.09 -7.17 -9.13
N GLU A 44 -19.18 -5.85 -9.03
CA GLU A 44 -18.59 -5.12 -7.92
C GLU A 44 -19.30 -5.50 -6.62
N GLY A 45 -18.50 -5.88 -5.63
CA GLY A 45 -18.95 -6.08 -4.25
C GLY A 45 -18.80 -4.81 -3.43
N ASP A 46 -19.01 -4.94 -2.12
CA ASP A 46 -18.88 -3.81 -1.20
C ASP A 46 -17.42 -3.34 -1.11
N PRO A 47 -17.16 -2.02 -1.10
CA PRO A 47 -15.81 -1.49 -0.94
C PRO A 47 -15.21 -1.91 0.40
N VAL A 48 -13.97 -2.37 0.34
CA VAL A 48 -13.15 -2.73 1.51
C VAL A 48 -12.09 -1.67 1.71
N VAL A 49 -11.90 -1.24 2.94
CA VAL A 49 -10.82 -0.34 3.34
C VAL A 49 -9.77 -1.16 4.08
N PHE A 50 -8.53 -1.06 3.60
CA PHE A 50 -7.37 -1.51 4.33
C PHE A 50 -6.78 -0.30 5.05
N ASP A 51 -6.76 -0.36 6.38
CA ASP A 51 -6.08 0.62 7.21
C ASP A 51 -4.62 0.20 7.46
N ASP A 52 -3.79 1.16 7.86
CA ASP A 52 -2.37 0.97 8.19
C ASP A 52 -1.53 0.30 7.08
N VAL A 53 -1.86 0.56 5.81
CA VAL A 53 -1.12 0.05 4.66
C VAL A 53 0.22 0.76 4.52
N LEU A 54 1.31 -0.01 4.51
CA LEU A 54 2.66 0.52 4.34
C LEU A 54 2.98 0.77 2.87
N HIS A 55 3.29 2.02 2.50
CA HIS A 55 3.71 2.40 1.15
C HIS A 55 5.23 2.28 1.01
N VAL A 56 5.68 1.40 0.11
CA VAL A 56 7.10 1.09 -0.13
C VAL A 56 7.39 1.24 -1.64
N PRO A 57 7.77 2.43 -2.12
CA PRO A 57 7.88 2.71 -3.55
C PRO A 57 9.11 2.09 -4.23
N ASP A 58 10.12 1.72 -3.45
CA ASP A 58 11.39 1.14 -3.93
C ASP A 58 11.30 -0.39 -4.13
N LEU A 59 10.13 -0.98 -3.83
CA LEU A 59 9.80 -2.37 -4.15
C LEU A 59 9.21 -2.44 -5.57
#